data_AF-A0ABD3WIE5-F1
#
_entry.id   AF-A0ABD3WIE5-F1
#
_cell.length_a   1.000
_cell.length_b   1.000
_cell.length_c   1.000
_cell.angle_alpha   90.00
_cell.angle_beta   90.00
_cell.angle_gamma   90.00
#
_symmetry.space_group_name_H-M   'P 1'
#
loop_
_entity.id
_entity.type
_entity.pdbx_description
1 polymer ?
#
loop_
_entity_poly.entity_id
_entity_poly.type
_entity_poly.pdbx_seq_one_letter_code
_entity_poly.pdbx_strand_id
1 'polypeptide(L)'
;MSKKVSAVGKAAKNVSKVVHPPYMRLTIPAGEAAAGPPLGPQLGQSDRTFDIKTTMPPSTYFLKMAAGIKKGAMKPAQEIAGKVSLKHIYEIAKIKSQDEAFDMVPMEEICRSVIGTAHSCGIQVVKEIKPEEYGKFLQERKEIVAQQEKELEEQRQAKMLRL
;
A
#
# COMPACT_ATOMS: atom_id res chain seq x y z
N MET A 1 -42.71 -43.51 16.46
CA MET A 1 -41.72 -42.83 15.61
C MET A 1 -42.23 -41.42 15.31
N SER A 2 -41.53 -40.36 15.72
CA SER A 2 -41.39 -39.13 14.93
C SER A 2 -40.50 -38.13 15.69
N LYS A 3 -39.68 -37.40 14.94
CA LYS A 3 -38.36 -36.88 15.32
C LYS A 3 -38.43 -35.65 16.24
N LYS A 4 -37.51 -35.59 17.20
CA LYS A 4 -37.04 -34.34 17.84
C LYS A 4 -36.55 -33.40 16.73
N VAL A 5 -37.25 -32.30 16.50
CA VAL A 5 -36.74 -31.19 15.69
C VAL A 5 -35.97 -30.27 16.63
N SER A 6 -34.65 -30.39 16.62
CA SER A 6 -33.73 -29.48 17.27
C SER A 6 -33.85 -28.10 16.61
N ALA A 7 -34.36 -27.12 17.35
CA ALA A 7 -34.32 -25.73 16.96
C ALA A 7 -32.84 -25.29 16.97
N VAL A 8 -32.21 -25.30 15.80
CA VAL A 8 -30.91 -24.66 15.59
C VAL A 8 -31.13 -23.15 15.70
N GLY A 9 -30.80 -22.61 16.87
CA GLY A 9 -30.82 -21.18 17.12
C GLY A 9 -30.00 -20.45 16.07
N LYS A 10 -30.56 -19.39 15.48
CA LYS A 10 -29.81 -18.47 14.63
C LYS A 10 -28.68 -17.88 15.48
N ALA A 11 -27.43 -18.21 15.14
CA ALA A 11 -26.27 -17.52 15.68
C ALA A 11 -26.36 -16.06 15.26
N ALA A 12 -26.72 -15.18 16.19
CA ALA A 12 -26.62 -13.75 16.00
C ALA A 12 -25.17 -13.44 15.67
N LYS A 13 -24.91 -12.90 14.47
CA LYS A 13 -23.63 -12.28 14.17
C LYS A 13 -23.48 -11.13 15.16
N ASN A 14 -22.66 -11.32 16.19
CA ASN A 14 -22.17 -10.23 17.01
C ASN A 14 -21.34 -9.33 16.10
N VAL A 15 -22.00 -8.35 15.48
CA VAL A 15 -21.33 -7.25 14.80
C VAL A 15 -20.78 -6.39 15.93
N SER A 16 -19.49 -6.58 16.24
CA SER A 16 -18.77 -5.67 17.10
C SER A 16 -18.93 -4.27 16.51
N LYS A 17 -19.42 -3.34 17.32
CA LYS A 17 -19.52 -1.94 16.94
C LYS A 17 -18.10 -1.50 16.58
N VAL A 18 -17.83 -1.28 15.30
CA VAL A 18 -16.51 -0.83 14.85
C VAL A 18 -16.34 0.58 15.40
N VAL A 19 -15.56 0.70 16.49
CA VAL A 19 -15.21 2.00 17.05
C VAL A 19 -14.16 2.58 16.13
N HIS A 20 -14.54 3.61 15.39
CA HIS A 20 -13.63 4.29 14.49
C HIS A 20 -12.74 5.21 15.33
N PRO A 21 -11.42 5.24 15.10
CA PRO A 21 -10.54 6.19 15.77
C PRO A 21 -10.96 7.63 15.45
N PRO A 22 -10.70 8.61 16.33
CA PRO A 22 -11.12 10.00 16.17
C PRO A 22 -10.38 10.75 15.04
N TYR A 23 -9.44 10.09 14.36
CA TYR A 23 -8.69 10.64 13.24
C TYR A 23 -8.76 9.70 12.03
N MET A 24 -8.76 10.29 10.83
CA MET A 24 -8.72 9.55 9.58
C MET A 24 -7.38 9.79 8.88
N ARG A 25 -6.71 8.71 8.45
CA ARG A 25 -5.51 8.79 7.61
C ARG A 25 -5.88 8.41 6.18
N LEU A 26 -5.57 9.29 5.24
CA LEU A 26 -5.82 9.09 3.81
C LEU A 26 -4.61 9.52 3.01
N THR A 27 -4.40 8.87 1.87
CA THR A 27 -3.41 9.30 0.87
C THR A 27 -4.15 9.91 -0.29
N ILE A 28 -4.01 11.23 -0.47
CA ILE A 28 -4.63 12.00 -1.55
C ILE A 28 -3.51 12.44 -2.50
N PRO A 29 -3.59 12.13 -3.82
CA PRO A 29 -2.65 12.64 -4.80
C PRO A 29 -2.68 14.17 -4.88
N ALA A 30 -1.54 14.78 -5.20
CA ALA A 30 -1.45 16.23 -5.31
C ALA A 30 -2.42 16.76 -6.37
N GLY A 31 -3.28 17.72 -5.98
CA GLY A 31 -4.26 18.34 -6.89
C GLY A 31 -5.54 17.53 -7.14
N GLU A 32 -5.66 16.30 -6.63
CA GLU A 32 -6.81 15.41 -6.88
C GLU A 32 -7.76 15.30 -5.67
N ALA A 33 -7.80 16.31 -4.81
CA ALA A 33 -8.72 16.34 -3.67
C ALA A 33 -10.17 16.54 -4.17
N ALA A 34 -10.99 15.50 -4.09
CA ALA A 34 -12.40 15.52 -4.48
C ALA A 34 -13.33 15.48 -3.26
N ALA A 35 -14.46 16.19 -3.32
CA ALA A 35 -15.49 16.19 -2.28
C ALA A 35 -16.32 14.88 -2.20
N GLY A 36 -15.95 13.85 -2.98
CA GLY A 36 -16.63 12.56 -3.01
C GLY A 36 -16.34 11.68 -1.77
N PRO A 37 -17.13 10.60 -1.55
CA PRO A 37 -16.83 9.61 -0.51
C PRO A 37 -15.46 8.98 -0.81
N PRO A 38 -14.50 8.93 0.14
CA PRO A 38 -14.63 8.63 1.58
C PRO A 38 -14.56 9.82 2.56
N LEU A 39 -14.40 11.05 2.08
CA LEU A 39 -14.12 12.21 2.94
C LEU A 39 -15.39 12.76 3.61
N GLY A 40 -16.50 12.89 2.88
CA GLY A 40 -17.69 13.59 3.37
C GLY A 40 -18.40 12.95 4.56
N PRO A 41 -18.93 11.71 4.46
CA PRO A 41 -19.80 11.13 5.49
C PRO A 41 -19.13 10.81 6.82
N GLN A 42 -17.80 10.64 6.82
CA GLN A 42 -17.07 10.09 7.97
C GLN A 42 -16.35 11.15 8.81
N LEU A 43 -16.20 12.37 8.27
CA LEU A 43 -15.67 13.53 8.99
C LEU A 43 -16.76 14.28 9.81
N GLY A 44 -18.03 13.90 9.68
CA GLY A 44 -19.17 14.77 10.03
C GLY A 44 -19.91 14.53 11.36
N GLN A 45 -19.38 13.79 12.34
CA GLN A 45 -20.19 13.33 13.48
C GLN A 45 -20.19 14.23 14.74
N SER A 46 -19.31 15.22 14.88
CA SER A 46 -19.44 16.26 15.92
C SER A 46 -18.63 17.51 15.55
N ASP A 47 -19.25 18.68 15.60
CA ASP A 47 -18.71 20.04 15.40
C ASP A 47 -18.14 20.45 14.03
N ARG A 48 -18.10 19.56 13.03
CA ARG A 48 -17.77 19.85 11.59
C ARG A 48 -16.50 20.68 11.36
N THR A 49 -15.63 20.81 12.36
CA THR A 49 -14.34 21.47 12.32
C THR A 49 -13.28 20.38 12.33
N PHE A 50 -12.25 20.53 11.49
CA PHE A 50 -11.22 19.52 11.33
C PHE A 50 -9.86 20.19 11.19
N ASP A 51 -8.89 19.67 11.94
CA ASP A 51 -7.48 20.03 11.77
C ASP A 51 -6.83 19.05 10.79
N ILE A 52 -6.40 19.58 9.65
CA ILE A 52 -5.73 18.79 8.62
C ILE A 52 -4.23 18.95 8.80
N LYS A 53 -3.54 17.84 9.06
CA LYS A 53 -2.07 17.77 9.04
C LYS A 53 -1.61 17.06 7.77
N THR A 54 -0.73 17.71 7.02
CA THR A 54 -0.08 17.12 5.85
C THR A 54 1.24 16.48 6.25
N THR A 55 1.37 15.18 5.99
CA THR A 55 2.61 14.43 6.16
C THR A 55 3.28 14.23 4.81
N MET A 56 4.55 13.81 4.84
CA MET A 56 5.25 13.40 3.61
C MET A 56 4.56 12.20 2.93
N PRO A 57 4.72 12.06 1.60
CA PRO A 57 4.19 10.92 0.84
C PRO A 57 4.60 9.57 1.45
N PRO A 58 3.83 8.50 1.21
CA PRO A 58 4.15 7.18 1.72
C PRO A 58 5.49 6.69 1.14
N SER A 59 6.28 5.97 1.95
CA SER A 59 7.57 5.42 1.52
C SER A 59 7.45 4.53 0.27
N THR A 60 6.30 3.88 0.09
CA THR A 60 5.99 3.07 -1.09
C THR A 60 6.00 3.89 -2.38
N TYR A 61 5.60 5.17 -2.34
CA TYR A 61 5.64 6.07 -3.50
C TYR A 61 7.08 6.37 -3.89
N PHE A 62 7.92 6.77 -2.92
CA PHE A 62 9.33 7.07 -3.18
C PHE A 62 10.11 5.85 -3.69
N LEU A 63 9.85 4.67 -3.12
CA LEU A 63 10.51 3.43 -3.55
C LEU A 63 10.12 3.03 -4.98
N LYS A 64 8.84 3.19 -5.35
CA LYS A 64 8.37 2.95 -6.72
C LYS A 64 9.01 3.90 -7.72
N MET A 65 9.11 5.19 -7.36
CA MET A 65 9.77 6.21 -8.16
C MET A 65 11.26 5.91 -8.34
N ALA A 66 11.96 5.58 -7.25
CA ALA A 66 13.39 5.24 -7.29
C ALA A 66 13.67 3.97 -8.11
N ALA A 67 12.76 3.00 -8.09
CA ALA A 67 12.85 1.79 -8.91
C ALA A 67 12.24 1.95 -10.33
N GLY A 68 11.69 3.11 -10.69
CA GLY A 68 11.06 3.31 -12.00
C GLY A 68 9.89 2.37 -12.30
N ILE A 69 9.20 1.85 -11.27
CA ILE A 69 8.08 0.90 -11.42
C ILE A 69 6.74 1.56 -11.07
N LYS A 70 5.68 1.17 -11.79
CA LYS A 70 4.31 1.65 -11.51
C LYS A 70 3.62 0.80 -10.45
N LYS A 71 3.81 -0.52 -10.51
CA LYS A 71 3.17 -1.52 -9.66
C LYS A 71 4.24 -2.32 -8.91
N GLY A 72 3.98 -2.58 -7.63
CA GLY A 72 4.83 -3.47 -6.83
C GLY A 72 4.63 -4.93 -7.20
N ALA A 73 5.31 -5.83 -6.48
CA ALA A 73 5.06 -7.25 -6.59
C ALA A 73 3.65 -7.61 -6.11
N MET A 74 2.93 -8.40 -6.89
CA MET A 74 1.74 -9.14 -6.51
C MET A 74 2.07 -10.24 -5.49
N LYS A 75 3.25 -10.87 -5.59
CA LYS A 75 3.77 -11.89 -4.67
C LYS A 75 5.20 -11.54 -4.19
N PRO A 76 5.35 -10.68 -3.16
CA PRO A 76 6.64 -10.07 -2.76
C PRO A 76 7.79 -11.04 -2.46
N ALA A 77 7.51 -12.28 -2.08
CA ALA A 77 8.52 -13.30 -1.80
C ALA A 77 8.95 -14.11 -3.04
N GLN A 78 8.14 -14.12 -4.10
CA GLN A 78 8.37 -14.95 -5.30
C GLN A 78 8.88 -14.13 -6.48
N GLU A 79 8.47 -12.87 -6.58
CA GLU A 79 8.85 -12.01 -7.69
C GLU A 79 9.56 -10.76 -7.21
N ILE A 80 10.58 -10.35 -7.97
CA ILE A 80 11.29 -9.11 -7.76
C ILE A 80 10.66 -8.08 -8.69
N ALA A 81 10.08 -7.03 -8.12
CA ALA A 81 9.48 -5.94 -8.87
C ALA A 81 10.53 -4.91 -9.31
N GLY A 82 11.54 -4.64 -8.48
CA GLY A 82 12.55 -3.62 -8.74
C GLY A 82 13.81 -3.81 -7.91
N LYS A 83 14.85 -3.05 -8.24
CA LYS A 83 16.10 -2.99 -7.48
C LYS A 83 16.38 -1.54 -7.12
N VAL A 84 16.79 -1.28 -5.88
CA VAL A 84 17.19 0.06 -5.40
C VAL A 84 18.52 -0.02 -4.69
N SER A 85 19.29 1.06 -4.72
CA SER A 85 20.58 1.11 -4.00
C SER A 85 20.43 1.70 -2.60
N LEU A 86 21.40 1.40 -1.73
CA LEU A 86 21.46 1.96 -0.38
C LEU A 86 21.48 3.50 -0.37
N LYS A 87 22.03 4.13 -1.42
CA LYS A 87 22.04 5.60 -1.58
C LYS A 87 20.62 6.15 -1.68
N HIS A 88 19.78 5.52 -2.50
CA HIS A 88 18.37 5.91 -2.66
C HIS A 88 17.62 5.76 -1.35
N ILE A 89 17.88 4.71 -0.58
CA ILE A 89 17.24 4.49 0.73
C ILE A 89 17.59 5.60 1.71
N TYR A 90 18.86 5.99 1.76
CA TYR A 90 19.30 7.08 2.63
C TYR A 90 18.66 8.42 2.24
N GLU A 91 18.57 8.73 0.95
CA GLU A 91 17.90 9.93 0.46
C GLU A 91 16.40 9.94 0.82
N ILE A 92 15.71 8.82 0.64
CA ILE A 92 14.30 8.67 1.02
C ILE A 92 14.13 8.82 2.54
N ALA A 93 15.01 8.22 3.33
CA ALA A 93 14.98 8.34 4.79
C ALA A 93 15.19 9.79 5.25
N LYS A 94 16.10 10.53 4.61
CA LYS A 94 16.35 11.95 4.90
C LYS A 94 15.15 12.84 4.56
N ILE A 95 14.41 12.54 3.50
CA ILE A 95 13.17 13.27 3.19
C ILE A 95 12.10 12.93 4.23
N LYS A 96 11.98 11.65 4.59
CA LYS A 96 10.95 11.18 5.51
C LYS A 96 11.21 11.53 6.98
N SER A 97 12.46 11.79 7.38
CA SER A 97 12.81 12.19 8.73
C SER A 97 12.30 13.59 9.11
N GLN A 98 11.78 14.37 8.15
CA GLN A 98 11.16 15.68 8.39
C GLN A 98 9.69 15.57 8.85
N ASP A 99 9.13 14.36 8.85
CA ASP A 99 7.75 14.08 9.24
C ASP A 99 7.66 13.95 10.77
N GLU A 100 6.60 14.50 11.38
CA GLU A 100 6.38 14.58 12.85
C GLU A 100 6.50 13.19 13.52
N ALA A 101 6.22 12.12 12.76
CA ALA A 101 6.35 10.74 13.22
C ALA A 101 7.79 10.30 13.54
N PHE A 102 8.82 11.05 13.10
CA PHE A 102 10.24 10.67 13.21
C PHE A 102 11.11 11.65 14.00
N ASP A 103 10.55 12.65 14.68
CA ASP A 103 11.28 13.74 15.36
C ASP A 103 12.31 13.28 16.42
N MET A 104 12.26 12.02 16.86
CA MET A 104 13.19 11.44 17.84
C MET A 104 13.76 10.07 17.42
N VAL A 105 13.63 9.71 16.15
CA VAL A 105 14.07 8.41 15.65
C VAL A 105 15.45 8.56 14.99
N PRO A 106 16.44 7.74 15.37
CA PRO A 106 17.75 7.79 14.72
C PRO A 106 17.64 7.42 13.24
N MET A 107 18.44 8.05 12.38
CA MET A 107 18.40 7.87 10.93
C MET A 107 18.53 6.40 10.50
N GLU A 108 19.27 5.60 11.25
CA GLU A 108 19.45 4.16 11.00
C GLU A 108 18.13 3.38 11.10
N GLU A 109 17.29 3.70 12.08
CA GLU A 109 15.98 3.07 12.25
C GLU A 109 15.01 3.48 11.14
N ILE A 110 15.07 4.75 10.71
CA ILE A 110 14.29 5.24 9.56
C ILE A 110 14.71 4.47 8.30
N CYS A 111 16.01 4.32 8.06
CA CYS A 111 16.53 3.53 6.94
C CYS A 111 16.06 2.07 7.02
N ARG A 112 16.09 1.46 8.21
CA ARG A 112 15.60 0.08 8.42
C ARG A 112 14.11 -0.06 8.11
N SER A 113 13.30 0.93 8.49
CA SER A 113 11.87 0.98 8.18
C SER A 113 11.61 1.08 6.67
N VAL A 114 12.39 1.91 5.96
CA VAL A 114 12.31 2.03 4.50
C VAL A 114 12.73 0.73 3.81
N ILE A 115 13.79 0.06 4.29
CA ILE A 115 14.21 -1.27 3.79
C ILE A 115 13.10 -2.31 3.97
N GLY A 116 12.45 -2.33 5.14
CA GLY A 116 11.31 -3.23 5.40
C GLY A 116 10.17 -2.98 4.41
N THR A 117 9.86 -1.71 4.13
CA THR A 117 8.84 -1.33 3.14
C THR A 117 9.22 -1.76 1.72
N ALA A 118 10.51 -1.64 1.35
CA ALA A 118 11.01 -2.10 0.06
C ALA A 118 10.82 -3.61 -0.11
N HIS A 119 11.13 -4.39 0.92
CA HIS A 119 10.93 -5.84 0.91
C HIS A 119 9.45 -6.22 0.74
N SER A 120 8.53 -5.55 1.46
CA SER A 120 7.09 -5.77 1.28
C SER A 120 6.57 -5.37 -0.10
N CYS A 121 7.24 -4.45 -0.79
CA CYS A 121 6.91 -4.08 -2.18
C CYS A 121 7.51 -5.04 -3.22
N GLY A 122 8.34 -6.01 -2.80
CA GLY A 122 9.12 -6.88 -3.69
C GLY A 122 10.30 -6.17 -4.36
N ILE A 123 10.84 -5.12 -3.73
CA ILE A 123 12.00 -4.38 -4.22
C ILE A 123 13.25 -4.87 -3.48
N GLN A 124 14.26 -5.29 -4.24
CA GLN A 124 15.52 -5.76 -3.69
C GLN A 124 16.50 -4.61 -3.49
N VAL A 125 17.15 -4.57 -2.33
CA VAL A 125 18.19 -3.59 -2.01
C VAL A 125 19.55 -4.14 -2.41
N VAL A 126 20.26 -3.44 -3.28
CA VAL A 126 21.58 -3.86 -3.81
C VAL A 126 22.62 -2.77 -3.54
N LYS A 127 23.91 -3.12 -3.42
CA LYS A 127 24.98 -2.13 -3.23
C LYS A 127 25.20 -1.26 -4.48
N GLU A 128 25.24 -1.90 -5.64
CA GLU A 128 25.50 -1.25 -6.93
C GLU A 128 24.52 -1.76 -7.99
N ILE A 129 24.11 -0.87 -8.89
CA ILE A 129 23.19 -1.17 -9.99
C ILE A 129 23.90 -0.83 -11.29
N LYS A 130 24.06 -1.81 -12.16
CA LYS A 130 24.57 -1.59 -13.52
C LYS A 130 23.39 -1.16 -14.42
N PRO A 131 23.49 -0.01 -15.12
CA PRO A 131 22.39 0.51 -15.92
C PRO A 131 21.91 -0.44 -17.03
N GLU A 132 22.83 -1.12 -17.72
CA GLU A 132 22.50 -2.00 -18.85
C GLU A 132 21.68 -3.22 -18.43
N GLU A 133 22.12 -3.89 -17.36
CA GLU A 133 21.43 -5.05 -16.79
C GLU A 133 20.04 -4.64 -16.27
N TYR A 134 19.94 -3.45 -15.69
CA TYR A 134 18.68 -2.95 -15.17
C TYR A 134 17.67 -2.60 -16.27
N GLY A 135 18.13 -2.05 -17.39
CA GLY A 135 17.29 -1.77 -18.55
C GLY A 135 16.63 -3.03 -19.11
N LYS A 136 17.40 -4.13 -19.23
CA LYS A 136 16.89 -5.44 -19.67
C LYS A 136 15.85 -5.99 -18.69
N PHE A 137 16.16 -5.94 -17.39
CA PHE A 137 15.24 -6.36 -16.33
C PHE A 137 13.89 -5.63 -16.38
N LEU A 138 13.90 -4.31 -16.64
CA LEU A 138 12.66 -3.54 -16.75
C LEU A 138 11.83 -3.92 -17.99
N GLN A 139 12.46 -4.36 -19.09
CA GLN A 139 11.74 -4.84 -20.28
C GLN A 139 11.04 -6.16 -20.00
N GLU A 140 11.77 -7.14 -19.47
CA GLU A 140 11.22 -8.45 -19.06
C GLU A 140 10.07 -8.28 -18.07
N ARG A 141 10.22 -7.36 -17.10
CA ARG A 141 9.19 -7.09 -16.11
C ARG A 141 7.92 -6.50 -16.72
N LYS A 142 8.02 -5.65 -17.75
CA LYS A 142 6.83 -5.08 -18.41
C LYS A 142 5.95 -6.17 -19.02
N GLU A 143 6.56 -7.19 -19.61
CA GLU A 143 5.82 -8.33 -20.19
C GLU A 143 5.10 -9.13 -19.11
N ILE A 144 5.78 -9.43 -18.00
CA ILE A 144 5.19 -10.14 -16.85
C ILE A 144 4.02 -9.36 -16.26
N VAL A 145 4.18 -8.05 -16.06
CA VAL A 145 3.11 -7.20 -15.52
C VAL A 145 1.91 -7.16 -16.45
N ALA A 146 2.12 -7.09 -17.76
CA ALA A 146 1.04 -7.13 -18.74
C ALA A 146 0.27 -8.45 -18.71
N GLN A 147 0.95 -9.59 -18.51
CA GLN A 147 0.30 -10.89 -18.32
C GLN A 147 -0.51 -10.93 -17.02
N GLN A 148 0.04 -10.43 -15.92
CA GLN A 148 -0.66 -10.34 -14.63
C GLN A 148 -1.90 -9.46 -14.67
N GLU A 149 -1.87 -8.39 -15.47
CA GLU A 149 -3.02 -7.51 -15.65
C GLU A 149 -4.13 -8.20 -16.44
N LYS A 150 -3.80 -8.92 -17.52
CA LYS A 150 -4.77 -9.73 -18.27
C LYS A 150 -5.41 -10.81 -17.42
N GLU A 151 -4.61 -11.55 -16.65
CA GLU A 151 -5.12 -12.58 -15.74
C GLU A 151 -6.06 -11.97 -14.67
N LEU A 152 -5.70 -10.81 -14.13
CA LEU A 152 -6.54 -10.11 -13.16
C LEU A 152 -7.85 -9.60 -13.79
N GLU A 153 -7.82 -9.15 -15.04
CA GLU A 153 -9.01 -8.74 -15.79
C GLU A 153 -9.93 -9.91 -16.08
N GLU A 154 -9.39 -11.05 -16.53
CA GLU A 154 -10.15 -12.29 -16.72
C GLU A 154 -10.79 -12.76 -15.41
N GLN A 155 -10.05 -12.72 -14.29
CA GLN A 155 -10.59 -13.04 -12.96
C GLN A 155 -11.71 -12.08 -12.54
N ARG A 156 -11.55 -10.78 -12.81
CA ARG A 156 -12.59 -9.77 -12.53
C ARG A 156 -13.84 -10.01 -13.38
N GLN A 157 -13.68 -10.31 -14.68
CA GLN A 157 -14.77 -10.63 -15.60
C GLN A 157 -15.49 -11.92 -15.17
N ALA A 158 -14.76 -12.98 -14.84
CA ALA A 158 -15.32 -14.23 -14.36
C ALA A 158 -16.09 -14.05 -13.04
N LYS A 159 -15.59 -13.20 -12.13
CA LYS A 159 -16.29 -12.89 -10.87
C LYS A 159 -17.56 -12.06 -11.12
N MET A 160 -17.54 -11.14 -12.07
CA MET A 160 -18.73 -10.37 -12.49
C MET A 160 -19.80 -11.25 -13.11
N LEU A 161 -19.42 -12.22 -13.95
CA LEU A 161 -20.35 -13.17 -14.57
C LEU A 161 -20.95 -14.19 -13.59
N ARG A 162 -20.38 -14.31 -12.39
CA ARG A 162 -20.84 -15.23 -11.34
C ARG A 162 -21.87 -14.61 -10.37
N LEU A 163 -22.02 -13.29 -10.40
CA LEU A 163 -23.00 -12.53 -9.62
C LEU A 163 -24.33 -12.42 -10.37
#